data_AF-T1AWB0-F1
#
_entry.id   AF-T1AWB0-F1
#
_cell.length_a   1.000
_cell.length_b   1.000
_cell.length_c   1.000
_cell.angle_alpha   90.00
_cell.angle_beta   90.00
_cell.angle_gamma   90.00
#
_symmetry.space_group_name_H-M   'P 1'
#
loop_
_entity.id
_entity.type
_entity.pdbx_description
1 polymer ?
#
loop_
_entity_poly.entity_id
_entity_poly.type
_entity_poly.pdbx_seq_one_letter_code
_entity_poly.pdbx_strand_id
1 'polypeptide(L)'
;MDAPWTCWAAYVYALHLEPASRAWEYLRRNPRYARDWMRSRRGASQRIAAQWGLEVLIDPRLDAREASPVWAIGAPAPVRLVCDEYRSADGRETPVDHFSIWHLAGRKRLFGDGADLQLMIRSSPQSARLHVADRLCAG
;
A
#
# COMPACT_ATOMS: atom_id res chain seq x y z
N MET A 1 -39.34 0.90 0.77
CA MET A 1 -38.13 1.70 1.04
C MET A 1 -37.24 0.84 1.91
N ASP A 2 -36.48 -0.05 1.29
CA ASP A 2 -35.57 -0.94 2.03
C ASP A 2 -34.31 -0.16 2.35
N ALA A 3 -34.16 0.20 3.62
CA ALA A 3 -32.99 0.94 4.03
C ALA A 3 -31.77 0.00 3.91
N PRO A 4 -30.71 0.36 3.16
CA PRO A 4 -29.63 -0.56 2.77
C PRO A 4 -28.80 -1.14 3.94
N TRP A 5 -29.11 -0.79 5.18
CA TRP A 5 -28.51 -1.35 6.39
C TRP A 5 -29.19 -2.63 6.90
N THR A 6 -30.40 -2.98 6.44
CA THR A 6 -31.09 -4.22 6.86
C THR A 6 -30.59 -5.48 6.18
N CYS A 7 -29.90 -5.36 5.04
CA CYS A 7 -29.32 -6.52 4.35
C CYS A 7 -27.95 -6.88 4.97
N TRP A 8 -27.97 -7.70 6.01
CA TRP A 8 -26.76 -8.22 6.66
C TRP A 8 -25.80 -8.91 5.68
N ALA A 9 -26.33 -9.57 4.64
CA ALA A 9 -25.54 -10.21 3.60
C ALA A 9 -24.59 -9.25 2.89
N ALA A 10 -24.96 -7.97 2.76
CA ALA A 10 -24.10 -6.94 2.16
C ALA A 10 -22.83 -6.66 2.98
N TYR A 11 -22.75 -7.12 4.24
CA TYR A 11 -21.64 -6.83 5.16
C TYR A 11 -20.82 -8.07 5.57
N VAL A 12 -21.24 -9.28 5.19
CA VAL A 12 -20.54 -10.53 5.56
C VAL A 12 -19.07 -10.52 5.11
N TYR A 13 -18.75 -9.83 4.02
CA TYR A 13 -17.37 -9.72 3.54
C TYR A 13 -16.44 -9.01 4.55
N ALA A 14 -16.95 -8.08 5.36
CA ALA A 14 -16.15 -7.32 6.32
C ALA A 14 -15.56 -8.20 7.45
N LEU A 15 -16.20 -9.33 7.74
CA LEU A 15 -15.71 -10.32 8.69
C LEU A 15 -14.42 -10.99 8.18
N HIS A 16 -14.32 -11.18 6.88
CA HIS A 16 -13.20 -11.88 6.21
C HIS A 16 -12.10 -10.91 5.74
N LEU A 17 -12.25 -9.61 5.99
CA LEU A 17 -11.21 -8.64 5.69
C LEU A 17 -10.05 -8.79 6.67
N GLU A 18 -8.85 -8.68 6.10
CA GLU A 18 -7.63 -8.45 6.86
C GLU A 18 -7.76 -7.22 7.78
N PRO A 19 -7.08 -7.17 8.93
CA PRO A 19 -7.24 -6.08 9.90
C PRO A 19 -7.10 -4.68 9.30
N ALA A 20 -6.10 -4.47 8.45
CA ALA A 20 -5.87 -3.19 7.76
C ALA A 20 -7.03 -2.81 6.82
N SER A 21 -7.57 -3.76 6.07
CA SER A 21 -8.71 -3.54 5.16
C SER A 21 -10.01 -3.30 5.94
N ARG A 22 -10.17 -3.95 7.10
CA ARG A 22 -11.32 -3.73 7.98
C ARG A 22 -11.32 -2.32 8.56
N ALA A 23 -10.18 -1.84 9.06
CA ALA A 23 -10.02 -0.46 9.52
C ALA A 23 -10.38 0.55 8.41
N TRP A 24 -10.03 0.24 7.16
CA TRP A 24 -10.40 1.06 6.01
C TRP A 24 -11.90 1.06 5.72
N GLU A 25 -12.61 -0.06 5.86
CA GLU A 25 -14.07 -0.11 5.66
C GLU A 25 -14.80 0.86 6.61
N TYR A 26 -14.31 1.03 7.84
CA TYR A 26 -14.81 2.05 8.75
C TYR A 26 -14.41 3.46 8.33
N LEU A 27 -13.12 3.67 8.00
CA LEU A 27 -12.61 4.99 7.65
C LEU A 27 -13.27 5.58 6.40
N ARG A 28 -13.45 4.78 5.34
CA ARG A 28 -14.00 5.25 4.06
C ARG A 28 -15.46 5.71 4.14
N ARG A 29 -16.18 5.24 5.17
CA ARG A 29 -17.57 5.65 5.47
C ARG A 29 -17.64 6.92 6.32
N ASN A 30 -16.51 7.46 6.77
CA ASN A 30 -16.46 8.71 7.53
C ASN A 30 -16.64 9.93 6.60
N PRO A 31 -17.68 10.77 6.79
CA PRO A 31 -17.92 11.93 5.95
C PRO A 31 -16.79 12.98 6.00
N ARG A 32 -16.07 13.07 7.13
CA ARG A 32 -14.92 13.97 7.26
C ARG A 32 -13.76 13.49 6.40
N TYR A 33 -13.50 12.18 6.38
CA TYR A 33 -12.49 11.59 5.51
C TYR A 33 -12.79 11.88 4.04
N ALA A 34 -14.03 11.66 3.59
CA ALA A 34 -14.41 11.93 2.22
C ALA A 34 -14.21 13.41 1.81
N ARG A 35 -14.52 14.34 2.72
CA ARG A 35 -14.29 15.78 2.51
C ARG A 35 -12.81 16.11 2.40
N ASP A 36 -11.99 15.55 3.28
CA ASP A 36 -10.57 15.82 3.31
C ASP A 36 -9.85 15.16 2.12
N TRP A 37 -10.30 13.98 1.69
CA TRP A 37 -9.88 13.38 0.41
C TRP A 37 -10.17 14.30 -0.77
N MET A 38 -11.39 14.84 -0.89
CA MET A 38 -11.73 15.78 -1.97
C MET A 38 -10.88 17.05 -1.93
N ARG A 39 -10.56 17.57 -0.74
CA ARG A 39 -9.68 18.74 -0.56
C ARG A 39 -8.24 18.43 -0.96
N SER A 40 -7.75 17.24 -0.61
CA SER A 40 -6.38 16.81 -0.89
C SER A 40 -6.05 16.76 -2.39
N ARG A 41 -7.06 16.54 -3.24
CA ARG A 41 -6.93 16.61 -4.70
C ARG A 41 -6.50 17.98 -5.22
N ARG A 42 -6.54 19.02 -4.39
CA ARG A 42 -6.18 20.41 -4.73
C ARG A 42 -4.80 20.83 -4.18
N GLY A 43 -4.03 19.88 -3.64
CA GLY A 43 -2.72 20.12 -3.00
C GLY A 43 -2.79 19.98 -1.48
N ALA A 44 -1.75 19.39 -0.87
CA ALA A 44 -1.62 18.96 0.53
C ALA A 44 -2.09 17.52 0.88
N SER A 45 -1.92 16.55 -0.03
CA SER A 45 -2.22 15.13 0.21
C SER A 45 -1.49 14.52 1.41
N GLN A 46 -0.18 14.72 1.56
CA GLN A 46 0.62 14.05 2.59
C GLN A 46 0.20 14.40 4.01
N ARG A 47 0.02 15.69 4.30
CA ARG A 47 -0.37 16.17 5.65
C ARG A 47 -1.76 15.67 6.04
N ILE A 48 -2.68 15.64 5.07
CA ILE A 48 -4.04 15.14 5.30
C ILE A 48 -4.01 13.61 5.49
N ALA A 49 -3.20 12.87 4.73
CA ALA A 49 -3.02 11.43 4.92
C ALA A 49 -2.58 11.11 6.35
N ALA A 50 -1.58 11.84 6.86
CA ALA A 50 -1.07 11.66 8.22
C ALA A 50 -2.13 11.88 9.31
N GLN A 51 -3.06 12.84 9.13
CA GLN A 51 -4.17 13.06 10.07
C GLN A 51 -5.11 11.86 10.19
N TRP A 52 -5.21 11.06 9.13
CA TRP A 52 -6.00 9.84 9.08
C TRP A 52 -5.17 8.59 9.37
N GLY A 53 -3.90 8.75 9.78
CA GLY A 53 -2.98 7.65 10.06
C GLY A 53 -2.56 6.85 8.82
N LEU A 54 -2.74 7.42 7.62
CA LEU A 54 -2.38 6.81 6.34
C LEU A 54 -1.09 7.43 5.79
N GLU A 55 -0.30 6.64 5.09
CA GLU A 55 0.82 7.14 4.28
C GLU A 55 0.32 7.94 3.07
N VAL A 56 -0.71 7.40 2.40
CA VAL A 56 -1.32 7.97 1.20
C VAL A 56 -2.85 7.87 1.32
N LEU A 57 -3.54 8.93 0.92
CA LEU A 57 -5.00 8.94 0.86
C LEU A 57 -5.51 8.06 -0.29
N ILE A 58 -6.57 7.30 -0.02
CA ILE A 58 -7.21 6.39 -0.98
C ILE A 58 -8.60 6.94 -1.28
N ASP A 59 -9.09 6.75 -2.51
CA ASP A 59 -10.46 7.11 -2.86
C ASP A 59 -11.45 6.38 -1.93
N PRO A 60 -12.28 7.08 -1.14
CA PRO A 60 -13.24 6.45 -0.24
C PRO A 60 -14.27 5.57 -0.97
N ARG A 61 -14.45 5.72 -2.28
CA ARG A 61 -15.33 4.89 -3.11
C ARG A 61 -14.77 3.49 -3.36
N LEU A 62 -13.47 3.27 -3.18
CA LEU A 62 -12.83 1.98 -3.41
C LEU A 62 -13.30 0.93 -2.38
N ASP A 63 -13.68 -0.25 -2.87
CA ASP A 63 -14.11 -1.38 -2.04
C ASP A 63 -13.00 -1.82 -1.09
N ALA A 64 -13.31 -2.15 0.16
CA ALA A 64 -12.30 -2.54 1.15
C ALA A 64 -11.57 -3.85 0.85
N ARG A 65 -12.13 -4.72 -0.01
CA ARG A 65 -11.46 -5.93 -0.54
C ARG A 65 -10.38 -5.58 -1.56
N GLU A 66 -10.58 -4.46 -2.24
CA GLU A 66 -9.71 -3.95 -3.30
C GLU A 66 -8.80 -2.84 -2.82
N ALA A 67 -9.09 -2.19 -1.70
CA ALA A 67 -8.21 -1.22 -1.08
C ALA A 67 -7.09 -1.93 -0.30
N SER A 68 -5.89 -1.36 -0.34
CA SER A 68 -4.77 -1.76 0.52
C SER A 68 -4.20 -0.53 1.20
N PRO A 69 -4.90 -0.02 2.23
CA PRO A 69 -4.42 1.11 3.00
C PRO A 69 -3.07 0.78 3.63
N VAL A 70 -2.19 1.78 3.60
CA VAL A 70 -0.89 1.72 4.24
C VAL A 70 -0.97 2.60 5.46
N TRP A 71 -1.13 1.97 6.62
CA TRP A 71 -1.23 2.66 7.89
C TRP A 71 0.17 3.05 8.36
N ALA A 72 0.35 4.31 8.74
CA ALA A 72 1.63 4.83 9.23
C ALA A 72 1.91 4.39 10.68
N ILE A 73 0.86 4.10 11.46
CA ILE A 73 1.00 3.68 12.86
C ILE A 73 1.49 2.23 12.93
N GLY A 74 2.62 2.02 13.61
CA GLY A 74 3.16 0.69 13.88
C GLY A 74 3.70 -0.05 12.64
N ALA A 75 3.84 0.64 11.51
CA ALA A 75 4.46 0.06 10.34
C ALA A 75 5.98 -0.08 10.54
N PRO A 76 6.58 -1.24 10.22
CA PRO A 76 8.03 -1.36 10.18
C PRO A 76 8.60 -0.39 9.14
N ALA A 77 9.78 0.15 9.42
CA ALA A 77 10.48 1.01 8.48
C ALA A 77 10.62 0.30 7.12
N PRO A 78 10.37 1.00 6.00
CA PRO A 78 10.51 0.39 4.69
C PRO A 78 11.94 -0.05 4.41
N VAL A 79 12.09 -1.16 3.70
CA VAL A 79 13.37 -1.58 3.12
C VAL A 79 13.54 -0.90 1.77
N ARG A 80 14.64 -0.18 1.55
CA ARG A 80 14.93 0.42 0.23
C ARG A 80 15.72 -0.58 -0.62
N LEU A 81 15.19 -0.91 -1.79
CA LEU A 81 15.90 -1.66 -2.82
C LEU A 81 16.72 -0.68 -3.65
N VAL A 82 18.01 -0.95 -3.76
CA VAL A 82 18.97 -0.18 -4.57
C VAL A 82 19.67 -1.13 -5.54
N CYS A 83 20.12 -0.61 -6.69
CA CYS A 83 20.98 -1.38 -7.59
C CYS A 83 22.29 -1.70 -6.87
N ASP A 84 22.81 -2.89 -7.10
CA ASP A 84 24.16 -3.23 -6.63
C ASP A 84 25.18 -2.39 -7.43
N GLU A 85 25.88 -1.50 -6.74
CA GLU A 85 26.93 -0.66 -7.33
C GLU A 85 28.31 -1.33 -7.24
N TYR A 86 28.41 -2.52 -6.61
CA TYR A 86 29.66 -3.25 -6.45
C TYR A 86 29.98 -4.07 -7.71
N ARG A 87 30.79 -3.49 -8.60
CA ARG A 87 31.36 -4.19 -9.74
C ARG A 87 32.36 -5.22 -9.19
N SER A 88 32.11 -6.52 -9.39
CA SER A 88 33.06 -7.58 -9.00
C SER A 88 34.45 -7.23 -9.54
N ALA A 89 35.43 -7.12 -8.64
CA ALA A 89 36.80 -6.71 -8.95
C ALA A 89 37.55 -7.72 -9.86
N ASP A 90 36.93 -8.88 -10.10
CA ASP A 90 37.60 -10.07 -10.57
C ASP A 90 37.37 -10.33 -12.07
N GLY A 91 36.62 -9.48 -12.77
CA GLY A 91 36.37 -9.56 -14.23
C GLY A 91 35.67 -10.86 -14.69
N ARG A 92 35.29 -11.73 -13.75
CA ARG A 92 34.61 -12.99 -13.99
C ARG A 92 33.12 -12.74 -13.81
N GLU A 93 32.38 -12.67 -14.91
CA GLU A 93 30.93 -12.63 -14.89
C GLU A 93 30.41 -13.98 -14.36
N THR A 94 30.33 -14.12 -13.03
CA THR A 94 29.49 -15.18 -12.46
C THR A 94 28.04 -14.83 -12.77
N PRO A 95 27.21 -15.76 -13.26
CA PRO A 95 25.79 -15.51 -13.42
C PRO A 95 25.23 -15.18 -12.03
N VAL A 96 24.92 -13.91 -11.81
CA VAL A 96 24.34 -13.43 -10.56
C VAL A 96 22.83 -13.61 -10.69
N ASP A 97 22.21 -14.34 -9.77
CA ASP A 97 20.75 -14.42 -9.73
C ASP A 97 20.19 -13.01 -9.52
N HIS A 98 19.48 -12.50 -10.53
CA HIS A 98 18.87 -11.19 -10.45
C HIS A 98 17.75 -11.17 -9.41
N PHE A 99 17.70 -10.11 -8.61
CA PHE A 99 16.57 -9.87 -7.74
C PHE A 99 15.29 -9.74 -8.57
N SER A 100 14.32 -10.61 -8.32
CA SER A 100 13.02 -10.59 -8.99
C SER A 100 11.92 -10.44 -7.95
N ILE A 101 11.19 -9.33 -8.03
CA ILE A 101 10.00 -9.06 -7.22
C ILE A 101 8.97 -10.21 -7.34
N TRP A 102 8.94 -10.90 -8.48
CA TRP A 102 8.00 -11.96 -8.76
C TRP A 102 8.24 -13.21 -7.91
N HIS A 103 9.47 -13.48 -7.47
CA HIS A 103 9.81 -14.62 -6.62
C HIS A 103 9.39 -14.44 -5.15
N LEU A 104 9.10 -13.22 -4.71
CA LEU A 104 8.63 -13.00 -3.35
C LEU A 104 7.21 -13.56 -3.18
N ALA A 105 7.00 -14.39 -2.16
CA ALA A 105 5.69 -14.98 -1.90
C ALA A 105 4.70 -13.94 -1.34
N GLY A 106 3.41 -14.14 -1.62
CA GLY A 106 2.34 -13.31 -1.08
C GLY A 106 1.78 -12.28 -2.07
N ARG A 107 0.78 -11.53 -1.60
CA ARG A 107 0.05 -10.55 -2.41
C ARG A 107 0.88 -9.28 -2.53
N LYS A 108 1.24 -8.92 -3.76
CA LYS A 108 2.02 -7.72 -4.11
C LYS A 108 1.09 -6.58 -4.48
N ARG A 109 1.36 -5.39 -3.98
CA ARG A 109 0.64 -4.16 -4.35
C ARG A 109 1.60 -2.99 -4.46
N LEU A 110 1.45 -2.27 -5.55
CA LEU A 110 2.28 -1.15 -5.90
C LEU A 110 1.47 0.14 -5.75
N PHE A 111 2.06 1.17 -5.16
CA PHE A 111 1.46 2.50 -5.04
C PHE A 111 2.56 3.56 -5.06
N GLY A 112 2.26 4.72 -5.63
CA GLY A 112 3.16 5.87 -5.59
C GLY A 112 2.83 6.73 -4.37
N ASP A 113 3.85 7.19 -3.65
CA ASP A 113 3.70 8.20 -2.60
C ASP A 113 3.89 9.65 -3.10
N GLY A 114 4.11 9.80 -4.41
CA GLY A 114 4.34 11.07 -5.09
C GLY A 114 5.82 11.37 -5.37
N ALA A 115 6.75 10.65 -4.74
CA ALA A 115 8.19 10.76 -4.99
C ALA A 115 8.81 9.42 -5.36
N ASP A 116 8.48 8.36 -4.62
CA ASP A 116 8.97 7.01 -4.80
C ASP A 116 7.83 6.04 -5.12
N LEU A 117 8.22 4.90 -5.70
CA LEU A 117 7.34 3.76 -5.91
C LEU A 117 7.48 2.80 -4.72
N GLN A 118 6.37 2.54 -4.03
CA GLN A 118 6.34 1.62 -2.90
C GLN A 118 5.64 0.32 -3.26
N LEU A 119 6.27 -0.80 -2.89
CA LEU A 119 5.74 -2.14 -3.02
C LEU A 119 5.42 -2.70 -1.62
N MET A 120 4.16 -3.05 -1.41
CA MET A 120 3.71 -3.79 -0.24
C MET A 120 3.52 -5.26 -0.61
N ILE A 121 4.14 -6.14 0.16
CA ILE A 121 3.99 -7.59 0.04
C ILE A 121 3.36 -8.10 1.33
N ARG A 122 2.22 -8.78 1.22
CA ARG A 122 1.53 -9.37 2.38
C ARG A 122 1.46 -10.88 2.23
N SER A 123 2.03 -11.60 3.20
CA SER A 123 1.93 -13.04 3.39
C SER A 123 1.42 -13.27 4.81
N SER A 124 0.26 -13.88 5.06
CA SER A 124 -0.18 -14.05 6.45
C SER A 124 0.88 -14.83 7.26
N PRO A 125 1.42 -14.33 8.40
CA PRO A 125 1.06 -13.13 9.18
C PRO A 125 1.95 -11.87 8.99
N GLN A 126 2.89 -11.90 8.06
CA GLN A 126 3.89 -10.87 7.81
C GLN A 126 3.50 -9.89 6.68
N SER A 127 4.04 -8.68 6.76
CA SER A 127 4.01 -7.73 5.65
C SER A 127 5.37 -7.07 5.51
N ALA A 128 5.87 -7.00 4.28
CA ALA A 128 7.08 -6.29 3.92
C ALA A 128 6.72 -5.06 3.09
N ARG A 129 7.40 -3.94 3.37
CA ARG A 129 7.31 -2.70 2.60
C ARG A 129 8.66 -2.43 1.96
N LEU A 130 8.65 -2.24 0.65
CA LEU A 130 9.83 -2.03 -0.17
C LEU A 130 9.71 -0.69 -0.89
N HIS A 131 10.73 0.16 -0.80
CA HIS A 131 10.86 1.33 -1.69
C HIS A 131 11.73 0.94 -2.87
N VAL A 132 11.21 1.16 -4.08
CA VAL A 132 11.96 0.95 -5.32
C VAL A 132 12.61 2.29 -5.67
N ALA A 133 13.92 2.39 -5.54
CA ALA A 133 14.65 3.59 -5.93
C ALA A 133 14.62 3.80 -7.45
N ASP A 134 14.68 5.07 -7.87
CA ASP A 134 14.50 5.55 -9.26
C ASP A 134 15.36 4.82 -10.32
N ARG A 135 16.51 4.26 -9.91
CA ARG A 135 17.44 3.54 -10.79
C ARG A 135 17.04 2.10 -11.14
N LEU A 136 15.99 1.54 -10.52
CA LEU A 136 15.48 0.20 -10.83
C LEU A 136 14.45 0.21 -11.99
N CYS A 137 14.05 1.38 -12.49
CA CYS A 137 13.08 1.54 -13.57
C CYS A 137 13.70 1.44 -14.98
N ALA A 138 15.03 1.38 -15.09
CA ALA A 138 15.72 1.19 -16.37
C ALA A 138 15.90 -0.32 -16.62
N GLY A 139 14.87 -0.93 -17.23
CA GLY A 139 14.94 -2.25 -17.85
C GLY A 139 15.11 -2.12 -19.35
#